data_AF-A0A2T4D9Z7-F1
#
_entry.id   AF-A0A2T4D9Z7-F1
#
_cell.length_a   1.000
_cell.length_b   1.000
_cell.length_c   1.000
_cell.angle_alpha   90.00
_cell.angle_beta   90.00
_cell.angle_gamma   90.00
#
_symmetry.space_group_name_H-M   'P 1'
#
loop_
_entity.id
_entity.type
_entity.pdbx_description
1 polymer ?
#
loop_
_entity_poly.entity_id
_entity_poly.type
_entity_poly.pdbx_seq_one_letter_code
_entity_poly.pdbx_strand_id
1 'polypeptide(L)'
;ISPYQSPLELWMIKTGRDGLLPAPDPDDIQSPLYWGTLLEPKVAEAYAKITGNKVRRVNAVLQHPDDDKPWMLANLDYAVVGNDDVQILECKTTGQHGAKLWADGVPEYIQCQVQHQLAVTGKQAADVAVLICGQELQIHRIERDEALIAHLYELEREFWQLVEADTPPDPDGSDSAGNALQALYPQDKGETVDLTDNPAMEGDFN
;
A
#
# COMPACT_ATOMS: atom_id res chain seq x y z
N ILE A 1 -6.84 -2.88 -2.41
CA ILE A 1 -7.46 -1.72 -1.72
C ILE A 1 -6.66 -1.43 -0.45
N SER A 2 -6.18 -0.20 -0.25
CA SER A 2 -5.44 0.20 0.95
C SER A 2 -6.44 0.58 2.06
N PRO A 3 -6.29 0.08 3.29
CA PRO A 3 -7.16 0.48 4.40
C PRO A 3 -6.79 1.85 5.00
N TYR A 4 -5.66 2.43 4.59
CA TYR A 4 -5.12 3.65 5.19
C TYR A 4 -5.17 4.86 4.27
N GLN A 5 -5.40 4.64 2.98
CA GLN A 5 -5.36 5.70 1.96
C GLN A 5 -6.49 5.49 0.96
N SER A 6 -7.35 6.51 0.84
CA SER A 6 -8.44 6.56 -0.12
C SER A 6 -7.93 6.75 -1.56
N PRO A 7 -8.70 6.34 -2.58
CA PRO A 7 -8.40 6.67 -3.97
C PRO A 7 -8.24 8.17 -4.21
N LEU A 8 -9.03 9.01 -3.50
CA LEU A 8 -8.98 10.47 -3.65
C LEU A 8 -7.65 11.04 -3.15
N GLU A 9 -7.19 10.62 -1.97
CA GLU A 9 -5.88 11.03 -1.45
C GLU A 9 -4.75 10.55 -2.38
N LEU A 10 -4.81 9.30 -2.84
CA LEU A 10 -3.85 8.78 -3.81
C LEU A 10 -3.84 9.60 -5.12
N TRP A 11 -5.01 10.00 -5.61
CA TRP A 11 -5.13 10.84 -6.81
C TRP A 11 -4.50 12.22 -6.60
N MET A 12 -4.69 12.84 -5.42
CA MET A 12 -4.02 14.09 -5.09
C MET A 12 -2.50 13.93 -5.13
N ILE A 13 -1.96 12.85 -4.56
CA ILE A 13 -0.52 12.56 -4.61
C ILE A 13 -0.03 12.39 -6.05
N LYS A 14 -0.73 11.59 -6.86
CA LYS A 14 -0.32 11.29 -8.24
C LYS A 14 -0.44 12.50 -9.18
N THR A 15 -1.25 13.49 -8.83
CA THR A 15 -1.40 14.75 -9.57
C THR A 15 -0.58 15.91 -8.99
N GLY A 16 0.30 15.66 -8.00
CA GLY A 16 1.20 16.66 -7.44
C GLY A 16 0.53 17.66 -6.48
N ARG A 17 -0.58 17.26 -5.86
CA ARG A 17 -1.33 18.02 -4.83
C ARG A 17 -1.06 17.51 -3.42
N ASP A 18 -0.02 16.70 -3.23
CA ASP A 18 0.42 16.15 -1.95
C ASP A 18 0.81 17.24 -0.94
N GLY A 19 1.28 18.40 -1.40
CA GLY A 19 1.56 19.56 -0.53
C GLY A 19 0.32 20.15 0.17
N LEU A 20 -0.89 19.75 -0.23
CA LEU A 20 -2.14 20.10 0.45
C LEU A 20 -2.50 19.13 1.58
N LEU A 21 -1.87 17.95 1.61
CA LEU A 21 -2.14 16.91 2.60
C LEU A 21 -1.25 17.10 3.84
N PRO A 22 -1.69 16.64 5.02
CA PRO A 22 -0.83 16.59 6.19
C PRO A 22 0.37 15.67 5.93
N ALA A 23 1.58 16.22 5.98
CA ALA A 23 2.78 15.42 5.90
C ALA A 23 3.06 14.75 7.27
N PRO A 24 3.36 13.44 7.31
CA PRO A 24 3.79 12.81 8.55
C PRO A 24 5.11 13.44 9.02
N ASP A 25 5.20 13.74 10.33
CA ASP A 25 6.44 14.21 10.94
C ASP A 25 7.46 13.05 10.97
N PRO A 26 8.59 13.14 10.26
CA PRO A 26 9.58 12.07 10.21
C PRO A 26 10.23 11.79 11.57
N ASP A 27 10.19 12.75 12.50
CA ASP A 27 10.77 12.63 13.85
C ASP A 27 9.74 12.18 14.90
N ASP A 28 8.49 11.90 14.49
CA ASP A 28 7.47 11.36 15.40
C ASP A 28 7.76 9.90 15.75
N ILE A 29 8.41 9.70 16.90
CA ILE A 29 8.75 8.38 17.43
C ILE A 29 7.52 7.52 17.78
N GLN A 30 6.32 8.11 17.87
CA GLN A 30 5.08 7.38 18.14
C GLN A 30 4.45 6.84 16.85
N SER A 31 4.93 7.28 15.68
CA SER A 31 4.41 6.85 14.40
C SER A 31 4.79 5.40 14.08
N PRO A 32 3.86 4.56 13.59
CA PRO A 32 4.17 3.24 13.05
C PRO A 32 5.22 3.29 11.92
N LEU A 33 5.26 4.38 11.15
CA LEU A 33 6.23 4.56 10.05
C LEU A 33 7.67 4.63 10.55
N TYR A 34 7.90 5.36 11.66
CA TYR A 34 9.21 5.47 12.30
C TYR A 34 9.73 4.08 12.70
N TRP A 35 8.89 3.31 13.39
CA TRP A 35 9.26 1.97 13.85
C TRP A 35 9.43 0.98 12.71
N GLY A 36 8.58 1.03 11.67
CA GLY A 36 8.74 0.22 10.47
C GLY A 36 10.10 0.43 9.83
N THR A 37 10.47 1.69 9.60
CA THR A 37 11.77 2.06 9.00
C THR A 37 12.95 1.63 9.88
N LEU A 38 12.86 1.83 11.20
CA LEU A 38 13.92 1.50 12.14
C LEU A 38 14.15 -0.02 12.24
N LEU A 39 13.07 -0.80 12.22
CA LEU A 39 13.12 -2.25 12.45
C LEU A 39 13.27 -3.06 11.17
N GLU A 40 12.95 -2.53 10.00
CA GLU A 40 13.08 -3.21 8.69
C GLU A 40 14.43 -3.94 8.52
N PRO A 41 15.60 -3.32 8.80
CA PRO A 41 16.89 -4.03 8.69
C PRO A 41 17.03 -5.20 9.66
N LYS A 42 16.37 -5.14 10.83
CA LYS A 42 16.39 -6.20 11.85
C LYS A 42 15.49 -7.37 11.48
N VAL A 43 14.35 -7.08 10.84
CA VAL A 43 13.50 -8.12 10.24
C VAL A 43 14.28 -8.86 9.15
N ALA A 44 14.96 -8.13 8.25
CA ALA A 44 15.75 -8.73 7.18
C ALA A 44 16.93 -9.58 7.70
N GLU A 45 17.63 -9.11 8.74
CA GLU A 45 18.69 -9.87 9.42
C GLU A 45 18.17 -11.18 10.03
N ALA A 46 17.02 -11.13 10.72
CA ALA A 46 16.40 -12.30 11.31
C ALA A 46 15.91 -13.30 10.25
N TYR A 47 15.28 -12.81 9.17
CA TYR A 47 14.89 -13.62 8.02
C TYR A 47 16.09 -14.37 7.42
N ALA A 48 17.20 -13.67 7.16
CA ALA A 48 18.41 -14.27 6.60
C ALA A 48 19.00 -15.33 7.52
N LYS A 49 18.95 -15.11 8.85
CA LYS A 49 19.42 -16.07 9.85
C LYS A 49 18.59 -17.36 9.90
N ILE A 50 17.26 -17.25 9.74
CA ILE A 50 16.35 -18.41 9.79
C ILE A 50 16.41 -19.22 8.49
N THR A 51 16.38 -18.52 7.34
CA THR A 51 16.27 -19.16 6.02
C THR A 51 17.62 -19.55 5.43
N GLY A 52 18.71 -18.88 5.85
CA GLY A 52 20.01 -18.97 5.20
C GLY A 52 20.12 -18.16 3.89
N ASN A 53 19.03 -17.49 3.47
CA ASN A 53 19.02 -16.68 2.25
C ASN A 53 19.88 -15.42 2.41
N LYS A 54 20.59 -15.06 1.33
CA LYS A 54 21.30 -13.77 1.24
C LYS A 54 20.35 -12.72 0.69
N VAL A 55 20.25 -11.60 1.40
CA VAL A 55 19.39 -10.47 1.02
C VAL A 55 20.21 -9.21 0.76
N ARG A 56 19.75 -8.39 -0.18
CA ARG A 56 20.36 -7.11 -0.51
C ARG A 56 19.29 -6.04 -0.60
N ARG A 57 19.48 -4.92 0.12
CA ARG A 57 18.56 -3.78 0.07
C ARG A 57 18.44 -3.23 -1.34
N VAL A 58 17.23 -2.88 -1.77
CA VAL A 58 16.98 -2.26 -3.07
C VAL A 58 16.71 -0.78 -2.86
N ASN A 59 17.64 0.07 -3.27
CA ASN A 59 17.51 1.54 -3.14
C ASN A 59 17.12 2.16 -4.49
N ALA A 60 16.05 1.67 -5.10
CA ALA A 60 15.58 2.14 -6.39
C ALA A 60 14.07 1.94 -6.53
N VAL A 61 13.41 2.92 -7.17
CA VAL A 61 12.06 2.75 -7.70
C VAL A 61 12.19 1.92 -8.97
N LEU A 62 11.50 0.78 -9.02
CA LEU A 62 11.41 -0.07 -10.19
C LEU A 62 10.17 0.30 -10.98
N GLN A 63 10.25 0.17 -12.31
CA GLN A 63 9.15 0.44 -13.23
C GLN A 63 8.89 -0.82 -14.05
N HIS A 64 7.62 -1.06 -14.36
CA HIS A 64 7.23 -2.18 -15.21
C HIS A 64 7.92 -2.05 -16.58
N PRO A 65 8.45 -3.15 -17.15
CA PRO A 65 9.25 -3.08 -18.39
C PRO A 65 8.43 -2.75 -19.65
N ASP A 66 7.14 -3.09 -19.66
CA ASP A 66 6.27 -2.78 -20.81
C ASP A 66 5.98 -1.28 -20.94
N ASP A 67 6.16 -0.75 -22.16
CA ASP A 67 5.92 0.66 -22.49
C ASP A 67 4.46 1.12 -22.31
N ASP A 68 3.50 0.20 -22.28
CA ASP A 68 2.09 0.47 -22.05
C ASP A 68 1.72 0.55 -20.55
N LYS A 69 2.68 0.35 -19.64
CA LYS A 69 2.49 0.36 -18.17
C LYS A 69 3.42 1.33 -17.43
N PRO A 70 3.68 2.56 -17.92
CA PRO A 70 4.69 3.44 -17.32
C PRO A 70 4.32 3.91 -15.90
N TRP A 71 3.06 3.83 -15.49
CA TRP A 71 2.60 4.21 -14.16
C TRP A 71 2.84 3.14 -13.08
N MET A 72 3.09 1.89 -13.50
CA MET A 72 3.29 0.78 -12.59
C MET A 72 4.70 0.84 -12.02
N LEU A 73 4.80 1.42 -10.83
CA LEU A 73 6.04 1.58 -10.07
C LEU A 73 6.00 0.74 -8.79
N ALA A 74 7.15 0.20 -8.40
CA ALA A 74 7.30 -0.55 -7.16
C ALA A 74 8.61 -0.21 -6.45
N ASN A 75 8.53 -0.11 -5.13
CA ASN A 75 9.69 -0.14 -4.24
C ASN A 75 9.75 -1.51 -3.59
N LEU A 76 10.94 -2.12 -3.57
CA LEU A 76 11.20 -3.34 -2.84
C LEU A 76 12.06 -3.01 -1.63
N ASP A 77 11.81 -3.66 -0.50
CA ASP A 77 12.72 -3.53 0.65
C ASP A 77 14.04 -4.23 0.32
N TYR A 78 13.97 -5.53 -0.03
CA TYR A 78 15.13 -6.37 -0.31
C TYR A 78 14.91 -7.31 -1.49
N ALA A 79 16.01 -7.61 -2.18
CA ALA A 79 16.08 -8.73 -3.12
C ALA A 79 16.77 -9.92 -2.45
N VAL A 80 16.20 -11.10 -2.61
CA VAL A 80 16.86 -12.37 -2.26
C VAL A 80 17.77 -12.79 -3.41
N VAL A 81 19.00 -13.20 -3.11
CA VAL A 81 20.05 -13.46 -4.10
C VAL A 81 20.47 -14.93 -4.07
N GLY A 82 20.52 -15.56 -5.25
CA GLY A 82 20.99 -16.94 -5.41
C GLY A 82 19.98 -17.99 -4.94
N ASN A 83 18.70 -17.63 -4.90
CA ASN A 83 17.59 -18.54 -4.64
C ASN A 83 16.57 -18.40 -5.78
N ASP A 84 16.37 -19.46 -6.54
CA ASP A 84 15.43 -19.46 -7.67
C ASP A 84 13.97 -19.63 -7.23
N ASP A 85 13.75 -20.09 -6.00
CA ASP A 85 12.40 -20.24 -5.44
C ASP A 85 11.86 -18.91 -4.89
N VAL A 86 12.69 -17.91 -4.57
CA VAL A 86 12.25 -16.60 -4.06
C VAL A 86 13.22 -15.48 -4.38
N GLN A 87 12.69 -14.33 -4.81
CA GLN A 87 13.52 -13.23 -5.30
C GLN A 87 13.28 -11.90 -4.60
N ILE A 88 12.17 -11.77 -3.86
CA ILE A 88 11.81 -10.55 -3.11
C ILE A 88 11.67 -10.90 -1.63
N LEU A 89 12.10 -9.98 -0.77
CA LEU A 89 11.74 -9.97 0.64
C LEU A 89 11.06 -8.63 0.95
N GLU A 90 9.82 -8.72 1.45
CA GLU A 90 9.04 -7.62 2.01
C GLU A 90 9.05 -7.73 3.54
N CYS A 91 9.50 -6.69 4.23
CA CYS A 91 9.65 -6.65 5.67
C CYS A 91 8.51 -5.84 6.29
N LYS A 92 7.77 -6.44 7.23
CA LYS A 92 6.69 -5.77 7.94
C LYS A 92 6.92 -5.81 9.45
N THR A 93 6.36 -4.83 10.13
CA THR A 93 6.25 -4.84 11.59
C THR A 93 4.82 -4.55 11.98
N THR A 94 4.31 -5.23 12.99
CA THR A 94 2.97 -4.94 13.51
C THR A 94 2.94 -5.01 15.04
N GLY A 95 2.22 -4.08 15.64
CA GLY A 95 1.90 -4.11 17.07
C GLY A 95 0.72 -5.03 17.38
N GLN A 96 0.30 -5.00 18.64
CA GLN A 96 -0.77 -5.85 19.18
C GLN A 96 -2.11 -5.70 18.43
N HIS A 97 -2.45 -4.50 17.96
CA HIS A 97 -3.72 -4.25 17.27
C HIS A 97 -3.72 -4.85 15.86
N GLY A 98 -2.62 -4.71 15.12
CA GLY A 98 -2.50 -5.29 13.78
C GLY A 98 -2.22 -6.79 13.77
N ALA A 99 -1.70 -7.37 14.86
CA ALA A 99 -1.41 -8.80 14.97
C ALA A 99 -2.63 -9.69 14.65
N LYS A 100 -3.85 -9.23 14.96
CA LYS A 100 -5.08 -9.97 14.65
C LYS A 100 -5.32 -10.14 13.15
N LEU A 101 -4.85 -9.21 12.32
CA LEU A 101 -4.99 -9.29 10.86
C LEU A 101 -4.13 -10.41 10.26
N TRP A 102 -3.14 -10.89 11.02
CA TRP A 102 -2.22 -11.94 10.60
C TRP A 102 -2.64 -13.34 11.07
N ALA A 103 -3.79 -13.47 11.74
CA ALA A 103 -4.25 -14.73 12.31
C ALA A 103 -4.42 -15.83 11.24
N ASP A 104 -4.86 -15.45 10.06
CA ASP A 104 -5.12 -16.36 8.92
C ASP A 104 -4.07 -16.23 7.81
N GLY A 105 -2.89 -15.66 8.12
CA GLY A 105 -1.81 -15.44 7.16
C GLY A 105 -1.64 -13.98 6.76
N VAL A 106 -1.13 -13.73 5.55
CA VAL A 106 -0.83 -12.37 5.10
C VAL A 106 -2.13 -11.58 4.84
N PRO A 107 -2.32 -10.38 5.41
CA PRO A 107 -3.48 -9.53 5.10
C PRO A 107 -3.62 -9.24 3.61
N GLU A 108 -4.85 -9.21 3.10
CA GLU A 108 -5.17 -9.07 1.67
C GLU A 108 -4.51 -7.85 1.02
N TYR A 109 -4.52 -6.68 1.67
CA TYR A 109 -3.90 -5.47 1.13
C TYR A 109 -2.37 -5.62 0.96
N ILE A 110 -1.71 -6.42 1.80
CA ILE A 110 -0.28 -6.75 1.66
C ILE A 110 -0.09 -7.78 0.55
N GLN A 111 -0.99 -8.76 0.41
CA GLN A 111 -0.96 -9.68 -0.73
C GLN A 111 -1.05 -8.91 -2.05
N CYS A 112 -1.98 -7.96 -2.19
CA CYS A 112 -2.09 -7.11 -3.38
C CYS A 112 -0.81 -6.29 -3.62
N GLN A 113 -0.23 -5.70 -2.57
CA GLN A 113 1.04 -4.97 -2.67
C GLN A 113 2.16 -5.88 -3.23
N VAL A 114 2.28 -7.10 -2.71
CA VAL A 114 3.31 -8.05 -3.12
C VAL A 114 3.06 -8.57 -4.54
N GLN A 115 1.81 -8.86 -4.91
CA GLN A 115 1.46 -9.26 -6.28
C GLN A 115 1.78 -8.14 -7.28
N HIS A 116 1.52 -6.88 -6.93
CA HIS A 116 1.94 -5.73 -7.74
C HIS A 116 3.47 -5.65 -7.89
N GLN A 117 4.23 -5.84 -6.80
CA GLN A 117 5.70 -5.88 -6.87
C GLN A 117 6.19 -7.03 -7.78
N LEU A 118 5.56 -8.21 -7.72
CA LEU A 118 5.85 -9.33 -8.62
C LEU A 118 5.50 -8.99 -10.07
N ALA A 119 4.36 -8.33 -10.31
CA ALA A 119 3.95 -7.82 -11.62
C ALA A 119 5.00 -6.88 -12.22
N VAL A 120 5.35 -5.81 -11.50
CA VAL A 120 6.33 -4.79 -11.92
C VAL A 120 7.70 -5.39 -12.25
N THR A 121 8.14 -6.40 -11.49
CA THR A 121 9.51 -6.92 -11.60
C THR A 121 9.65 -8.18 -12.43
N GLY A 122 8.54 -8.81 -12.84
CA GLY A 122 8.53 -10.11 -13.50
C GLY A 122 9.03 -11.28 -12.62
N LYS A 123 9.20 -11.05 -11.32
CA LYS A 123 9.65 -12.07 -10.36
C LYS A 123 8.52 -13.06 -10.06
N GLN A 124 8.89 -14.25 -9.62
CA GLN A 124 7.96 -15.38 -9.48
C GLN A 124 7.48 -15.56 -8.04
N ALA A 125 8.29 -15.18 -7.05
CA ALA A 125 7.89 -15.27 -5.66
C ALA A 125 8.56 -14.24 -4.75
N ALA A 126 7.86 -13.95 -3.66
CA ALA A 126 8.27 -13.06 -2.59
C ALA A 126 8.04 -13.72 -1.22
N ASP A 127 8.95 -13.50 -0.29
CA ASP A 127 8.70 -13.76 1.12
C ASP A 127 8.23 -12.48 1.81
N VAL A 128 7.20 -12.58 2.63
CA VAL A 128 6.78 -11.54 3.57
C VAL A 128 7.23 -11.95 4.96
N ALA A 129 8.21 -11.23 5.51
CA ALA A 129 8.67 -11.42 6.88
C ALA A 129 8.03 -10.37 7.78
N VAL A 130 7.22 -10.80 8.75
CA VAL A 130 6.55 -9.90 9.70
C VAL A 130 7.06 -10.10 11.11
N LEU A 131 7.50 -9.01 11.76
CA LEU A 131 7.78 -8.99 13.19
C LEU A 131 6.53 -8.52 13.96
N ILE A 132 5.89 -9.47 14.63
CA ILE A 132 4.68 -9.28 15.42
C ILE A 132 5.08 -8.99 16.87
N CYS A 133 4.57 -7.87 17.39
CA CYS A 133 4.77 -7.43 18.78
C CYS A 133 6.25 -7.40 19.21
N GLY A 134 7.17 -7.17 18.27
CA GLY A 134 8.61 -7.03 18.52
C GLY A 134 9.37 -8.32 18.86
N GLN A 135 8.73 -9.49 18.82
CA GLN A 135 9.32 -10.73 19.34
C GLN A 135 9.03 -11.98 18.53
N GLU A 136 7.90 -12.02 17.82
CA GLU A 136 7.50 -13.16 17.01
C GLU A 136 7.74 -12.82 15.54
N LEU A 137 8.64 -13.55 14.88
CA LEU A 137 8.87 -13.42 13.45
C LEU A 137 8.12 -14.53 12.72
N GLN A 138 7.23 -14.15 11.81
CA GLN A 138 6.60 -15.07 10.87
C GLN A 138 7.09 -14.79 9.45
N ILE A 139 7.22 -15.84 8.64
CA ILE A 139 7.64 -15.75 7.24
C ILE A 139 6.57 -16.45 6.40
N HIS A 140 6.02 -15.72 5.44
CA HIS A 140 4.97 -16.20 4.55
C HIS A 140 5.45 -16.09 3.11
N ARG A 141 5.33 -17.18 2.34
CA ARG A 141 5.64 -17.19 0.91
C ARG A 141 4.42 -16.75 0.11
N ILE A 142 4.61 -15.82 -0.81
CA ILE A 142 3.62 -15.43 -1.82
C ILE A 142 4.20 -15.78 -3.19
N GLU A 143 3.52 -16.69 -3.87
CA GLU A 143 3.79 -17.04 -5.26
C GLU A 143 3.01 -16.08 -6.18
N ARG A 144 3.58 -15.80 -7.35
CA ARG A 144 2.94 -14.98 -8.38
C ARG A 144 1.60 -15.59 -8.80
N ASP A 145 0.55 -14.79 -8.71
CA ASP A 145 -0.79 -15.14 -9.16
C ASP A 145 -1.20 -14.27 -10.35
N GLU A 146 -1.13 -14.83 -11.56
CA GLU A 146 -1.46 -14.10 -12.79
C GLU A 146 -2.92 -13.65 -12.86
N ALA A 147 -3.85 -14.38 -12.24
CA ALA A 147 -5.26 -14.01 -12.25
C ALA A 147 -5.50 -12.78 -11.37
N LEU A 148 -4.89 -12.76 -10.18
CA LEU A 148 -4.94 -11.61 -9.29
C LEU A 148 -4.19 -10.41 -9.88
N ILE A 149 -3.02 -10.63 -10.49
CA ILE A 149 -2.26 -9.57 -11.17
C ILE A 149 -3.07 -8.96 -12.32
N ALA A 150 -3.75 -9.76 -13.13
CA ALA A 150 -4.60 -9.26 -14.20
C ALA A 150 -5.71 -8.34 -13.66
N HIS A 151 -6.34 -8.72 -12.54
CA HIS A 151 -7.37 -7.90 -11.91
C HIS A 151 -6.79 -6.60 -11.32
N LEU A 152 -5.63 -6.67 -10.66
CA LEU A 152 -4.94 -5.47 -10.15
C LEU A 152 -4.58 -4.51 -11.28
N TYR A 153 -4.10 -5.03 -12.42
CA TYR A 153 -3.77 -4.24 -13.59
C TYR A 153 -4.98 -3.47 -14.12
N GLU A 154 -6.16 -4.11 -14.22
CA GLU A 154 -7.40 -3.44 -14.67
C GLU A 154 -7.76 -2.26 -13.75
N LEU A 155 -7.79 -2.49 -12.44
CA LEU A 155 -8.10 -1.46 -11.44
C LEU A 155 -7.09 -0.32 -11.44
N GLU A 156 -5.80 -0.63 -11.53
CA GLU A 156 -4.74 0.37 -11.60
C GLU A 156 -4.79 1.18 -12.90
N ARG A 157 -5.13 0.53 -14.02
CA ARG A 157 -5.29 1.20 -15.32
C ARG A 157 -6.46 2.18 -15.26
N GLU A 158 -7.62 1.76 -14.78
CA GLU A 158 -8.79 2.62 -14.60
C GLU A 158 -8.46 3.83 -13.72
N PHE A 159 -7.84 3.59 -12.57
CA PHE A 159 -7.39 4.67 -11.69
C PHE A 159 -6.39 5.60 -12.38
N TRP A 160 -5.43 5.06 -13.14
CA TRP A 160 -4.45 5.89 -13.84
C TRP A 160 -5.12 6.76 -14.93
N GLN A 161 -6.22 6.32 -15.55
CA GLN A 161 -6.96 7.17 -16.49
C GLN A 161 -7.54 8.41 -15.81
N LEU A 162 -7.99 8.29 -14.56
CA LEU A 162 -8.45 9.42 -13.74
C LEU A 162 -7.31 10.39 -13.42
N VAL A 163 -6.11 9.87 -13.15
CA VAL A 163 -4.91 10.70 -12.96
C VAL A 163 -4.55 11.44 -14.25
N GLU A 164 -4.51 10.75 -15.39
CA GLU A 164 -4.19 11.36 -16.70
C GLU A 164 -5.21 12.41 -17.12
N ALA A 165 -6.48 12.20 -16.79
CA ALA A 165 -7.58 13.14 -17.06
C ALA A 165 -7.72 14.24 -16.02
N ASP A 166 -6.88 14.27 -14.97
CA ASP A 166 -7.02 15.16 -13.80
C ASP A 166 -8.45 15.17 -13.23
N THR A 167 -9.09 14.00 -13.23
CA THR A 167 -10.47 13.81 -12.74
C THR A 167 -10.43 13.12 -11.38
N PRO A 168 -10.90 13.74 -10.28
CA PRO A 168 -10.88 13.11 -8.98
C PRO A 168 -11.81 11.88 -8.94
N PRO A 169 -11.41 10.76 -8.32
CA PRO A 169 -12.31 9.66 -8.05
C PRO A 169 -13.38 10.06 -7.03
N ASP A 170 -14.51 9.37 -7.05
CA ASP A 170 -15.55 9.58 -6.04
C ASP A 170 -15.01 9.29 -4.63
N PRO A 171 -15.32 10.14 -3.63
CA PRO A 171 -14.91 9.89 -2.26
C PRO A 171 -15.61 8.64 -1.72
N ASP A 172 -14.83 7.78 -1.04
CA ASP A 172 -15.29 6.49 -0.52
C ASP A 172 -15.85 6.55 0.91
N GLY A 173 -15.98 7.76 1.47
CA GLY A 173 -16.47 7.99 2.84
C GLY A 173 -15.46 7.68 3.95
N SER A 174 -14.21 7.31 3.62
CA SER A 174 -13.16 7.09 4.61
C SER A 174 -12.66 8.40 5.25
N ASP A 175 -12.04 8.31 6.43
CA ASP A 175 -11.37 9.45 7.07
C ASP A 175 -10.30 10.07 6.15
N SER A 176 -9.60 9.24 5.38
CA SER A 176 -8.64 9.69 4.34
C SER A 176 -9.34 10.51 3.26
N ALA A 177 -10.49 10.06 2.73
CA ALA A 177 -11.26 10.84 1.77
C ALA A 177 -11.79 12.14 2.37
N GLY A 178 -12.22 12.13 3.63
CA GLY A 178 -12.64 13.33 4.36
C GLY A 178 -11.52 14.38 4.47
N ASN A 179 -10.31 13.95 4.85
CA ASN A 179 -9.13 14.82 4.91
C ASN A 179 -8.74 15.36 3.52
N ALA A 180 -8.79 14.51 2.48
CA ALA A 180 -8.51 14.91 1.10
C ALA A 180 -9.52 15.96 0.59
N LEU A 181 -10.82 15.79 0.89
CA LEU A 181 -11.86 16.75 0.53
C LEU A 181 -11.65 18.11 1.22
N GLN A 182 -11.32 18.12 2.51
CA GLN A 182 -11.03 19.37 3.25
C GLN A 182 -9.81 20.10 2.67
N ALA A 183 -8.79 19.35 2.25
CA ALA A 183 -7.60 19.90 1.61
C ALA A 183 -7.89 20.49 0.22
N LEU A 184 -8.74 19.83 -0.57
CA LEU A 184 -9.13 20.31 -1.92
C LEU A 184 -10.10 21.51 -1.86
N TYR A 185 -11.00 21.53 -0.88
CA TYR A 185 -12.08 22.51 -0.75
C TYR A 185 -12.06 23.16 0.64
N PRO A 186 -11.06 24.00 0.97
CA PRO A 186 -10.88 24.57 2.31
C PRO A 186 -11.94 25.62 2.67
N GLN A 187 -12.71 26.10 1.70
CA GLN A 187 -13.83 27.01 1.89
C GLN A 187 -15.06 26.43 1.21
N ASP A 188 -16.15 26.36 1.97
CA ASP A 188 -17.47 26.04 1.42
C ASP A 188 -17.92 27.18 0.48
N LYS A 189 -18.49 26.81 -0.66
CA LYS A 189 -19.08 27.76 -1.62
C LYS A 189 -20.44 28.29 -1.14
N GLY A 190 -20.95 27.80 -0.01
CA GLY A 190 -22.20 28.24 0.60
C GLY A 190 -23.44 27.70 -0.12
N GLU A 191 -23.27 26.67 -0.94
CA GLU A 191 -24.37 25.99 -1.61
C GLU A 191 -24.98 24.96 -0.67
N THR A 192 -26.21 25.23 -0.23
CA THR A 192 -26.97 24.26 0.57
C THR A 192 -27.73 23.36 -0.39
N VAL A 193 -27.39 22.08 -0.39
CA VAL A 193 -28.16 21.04 -1.07
C VAL A 193 -29.10 20.39 -0.06
N ASP A 194 -30.39 20.51 -0.32
CA ASP A 194 -31.41 19.80 0.45
C ASP A 194 -31.44 18.33 0.03
N LEU A 195 -31.03 17.45 0.94
CA LEU A 195 -30.98 16.00 0.74
C LEU A 195 -32.10 15.26 1.48
N THR A 196 -33.13 15.98 1.94
CA THR A 196 -34.20 15.40 2.79
C THR A 196 -34.97 14.28 2.09
N ASP A 197 -35.00 14.27 0.75
CA ASP A 197 -35.66 13.22 -0.05
C ASP A 197 -34.65 12.29 -0.76
N ASN A 198 -33.40 12.20 -0.30
CA ASN A 198 -32.40 11.31 -0.91
C ASN A 198 -32.47 9.89 -0.28
N PRO A 199 -33.04 8.89 -0.98
CA PRO A 199 -33.22 7.55 -0.44
C PRO A 199 -31.91 6.80 -0.16
N ALA A 200 -30.76 7.28 -0.67
CA ALA A 200 -29.45 6.70 -0.38
C ALA A 200 -28.91 7.08 1.02
N MET A 201 -29.46 8.12 1.67
CA MET A 201 -28.98 8.66 2.95
C MET A 201 -29.98 8.46 4.11
N GLU A 202 -31.15 7.85 3.85
CA GLU A 202 -32.15 7.53 4.89
C GLU A 202 -31.79 6.26 5.72
N GLY A 203 -30.69 5.58 5.39
CA GLY A 203 -30.36 4.25 5.92
C GLY A 203 -29.56 4.19 7.23
N ASP A 204 -28.87 5.25 7.65
CA ASP A 204 -27.80 5.15 8.66
C ASP A 204 -28.06 5.88 9.99
N PHE A 205 -29.31 6.26 10.27
CA PHE A 205 -29.70 6.77 11.60
C PHE A 205 -30.84 5.95 12.19
N ASN A 206 -30.52 4.77 12.75
CA ASN A 206 -31.31 4.11 13.79
C ASN A 206 -30.41 3.37 14.78
#